data_AF-A0A7L4NQU0-F1
#
_entry.id   AF-A0A7L4NQU0-F1
#
_cell.length_a   1.000
_cell.length_b   1.000
_cell.length_c   1.000
_cell.angle_alpha   90.00
_cell.angle_beta   90.00
_cell.angle_gamma   90.00
#
_symmetry.space_group_name_H-M   'P 1'
#
loop_
_entity.id
_entity.type
_entity.pdbx_description
1 polymer ?
#
loop_
_entity_poly.entity_id
_entity_poly.type
_entity_poly.pdbx_seq_one_letter_code
_entity_poly.pdbx_strand_id
1 'polypeptide(L)'
;GGDHTITYPILQAVAEKHGPVGLVHVDAHTDTGDTALGEQIYHGSPFRRCVEEGLLDCGRVVQIGVRGSSYDPDPYKYCRDQGFRVVPAEECWRKSLVPLMGEVREQMGDRPVYISFDIDGLDPAYAPGTGTPEIAGLTPAQ
;
A
#
# COMPACT_ATOMS: atom_id res chain seq x y z
N GLY A 1 -9.67 5.86 -11.50
CA GLY A 1 -9.89 4.39 -11.49
C GLY A 1 -9.20 3.79 -12.70
N GLY A 2 -8.90 2.50 -12.64
CA GLY A 2 -7.93 1.82 -13.48
C GLY A 2 -7.14 0.86 -12.59
N ASP A 3 -6.02 0.33 -13.07
CA ASP A 3 -5.06 -0.35 -12.20
C ASP A 3 -4.23 0.64 -11.37
N HIS A 4 -3.45 0.12 -10.43
CA HIS A 4 -2.72 0.92 -9.45
C HIS A 4 -1.59 1.79 -10.04
N THR A 5 -1.20 1.59 -11.30
CA THR A 5 -0.15 2.40 -11.97
C THR A 5 -0.51 3.88 -11.98
N ILE A 6 -1.81 4.22 -12.04
CA ILE A 6 -2.27 5.62 -12.11
C ILE A 6 -1.89 6.44 -10.87
N THR A 7 -1.63 5.80 -9.72
CA THR A 7 -1.29 6.51 -8.48
C THR A 7 0.07 7.19 -8.56
N TYR A 8 1.01 6.65 -9.33
CA TYR A 8 2.35 7.21 -9.48
C TYR A 8 2.35 8.63 -10.09
N PRO A 9 1.78 8.89 -11.29
CA PRO A 9 1.74 10.26 -11.83
C PRO A 9 0.86 11.20 -11.01
N ILE A 10 -0.14 10.69 -10.28
CA ILE A 10 -0.93 11.51 -9.35
C ILE A 10 -0.06 11.99 -8.18
N LEU A 11 0.76 11.10 -7.59
CA LEU A 11 1.65 11.45 -6.49
C LEU A 11 2.75 12.42 -6.91
N GLN A 12 3.22 12.37 -8.17
CA GLN A 12 4.11 13.40 -8.71
C GLN A 12 3.46 14.80 -8.61
N ALA A 13 2.24 14.95 -9.12
CA ALA A 13 1.51 16.22 -9.06
C ALA A 13 1.14 16.65 -7.63
N VAL A 14 0.85 15.70 -6.74
CA VAL A 14 0.59 15.99 -5.32
C VAL A 14 1.87 16.51 -4.65
N ALA A 15 3.00 15.87 -4.89
CA ALA A 15 4.29 16.24 -4.31
C ALA A 15 4.80 17.60 -4.81
N GLU A 16 4.52 17.99 -6.06
CA GLU A 16 4.81 19.34 -6.57
C GLU A 16 4.16 20.43 -5.70
N LYS A 17 2.96 20.18 -5.17
CA LYS A 17 2.21 21.15 -4.36
C LYS A 17 2.49 21.05 -2.87
N HIS A 18 2.71 19.84 -2.36
CA HIS A 18 2.73 19.57 -0.91
C HIS A 18 4.08 19.10 -0.38
N GLY A 19 5.07 18.86 -1.26
CA GLY A 19 6.27 18.10 -0.94
C GLY A 19 5.96 16.61 -0.72
N PRO A 20 6.94 15.83 -0.22
CA PRO A 20 6.73 14.41 0.07
C PRO A 20 5.60 14.21 1.09
N VAL A 21 4.64 13.34 0.77
CA VAL A 21 3.43 13.12 1.59
C VAL A 21 3.50 11.81 2.37
N GLY A 22 2.73 11.70 3.45
CA GLY A 22 2.46 10.40 4.07
C GLY A 22 1.51 9.57 3.20
N LEU A 23 1.51 8.26 3.37
CA LEU A 23 0.68 7.32 2.62
C LEU A 23 0.00 6.33 3.56
N VAL A 24 -1.33 6.23 3.45
CA VAL A 24 -2.10 5.09 3.95
C VAL A 24 -2.54 4.26 2.74
N HIS A 25 -2.04 3.04 2.67
CA HIS A 25 -2.23 2.12 1.55
C HIS A 25 -3.00 0.88 2.02
N VAL A 26 -4.20 0.66 1.48
CA VAL A 26 -5.01 -0.55 1.74
C VAL A 26 -5.01 -1.39 0.48
N ASP A 27 -4.43 -2.60 0.54
CA ASP A 27 -4.15 -3.44 -0.62
C ASP A 27 -3.77 -4.86 -0.17
N ALA A 28 -3.96 -5.87 -1.02
CA ALA A 28 -3.40 -7.21 -0.82
C ALA A 28 -1.88 -7.27 -1.10
N HIS A 29 -1.34 -6.32 -1.84
CA HIS A 29 0.01 -6.27 -2.35
C HIS A 29 0.75 -5.01 -1.85
N THR A 30 2.08 -5.05 -1.87
CA THR A 30 2.87 -3.88 -1.45
C THR A 30 3.04 -2.86 -2.57
N ASP A 31 2.89 -3.25 -3.83
CA ASP A 31 3.09 -2.36 -4.98
C ASP A 31 4.44 -1.63 -4.98
N THR A 32 5.46 -2.37 -4.50
CA THR A 32 6.87 -1.92 -4.40
C THR A 32 7.84 -2.80 -5.19
N GLY A 33 7.33 -3.57 -6.16
CA GLY A 33 8.16 -4.35 -7.07
C GLY A 33 9.07 -3.46 -7.93
N ASP A 34 10.23 -4.01 -8.32
CA ASP A 34 11.21 -3.27 -9.11
C ASP A 34 10.90 -3.32 -10.61
N THR A 35 10.80 -4.54 -11.16
CA THR A 35 10.52 -4.79 -12.58
C THR A 35 9.59 -5.98 -12.79
N ALA A 36 8.78 -5.91 -13.85
CA ALA A 36 8.01 -7.03 -14.37
C ALA A 36 8.18 -7.11 -15.89
N LEU A 37 8.52 -8.28 -16.42
CA LEU A 37 8.75 -8.51 -17.86
C LEU A 37 9.77 -7.53 -18.50
N GLY A 38 10.74 -7.05 -17.72
CA GLY A 38 11.75 -6.08 -18.16
C GLY A 38 11.36 -4.61 -18.00
N GLU A 39 10.14 -4.31 -17.55
CA GLU A 39 9.62 -2.95 -17.42
C GLU A 39 9.51 -2.53 -15.96
N GLN A 40 9.86 -1.26 -15.66
CA GLN A 40 9.79 -0.69 -14.31
C GLN A 40 8.43 -0.07 -13.97
N ILE A 41 7.63 0.29 -14.97
CA ILE A 41 6.34 0.97 -14.80
C ILE A 41 5.21 -0.03 -15.05
N TYR A 42 4.60 -0.50 -13.97
CA TYR A 42 3.44 -1.38 -13.99
C TYR A 42 2.70 -1.27 -12.65
N HIS A 43 1.52 -1.91 -12.55
CA HIS A 43 0.65 -1.75 -11.38
C HIS A 43 1.27 -2.18 -10.05
N GLY A 44 2.25 -3.10 -10.06
CA GLY A 44 2.94 -3.56 -8.85
C GLY A 44 4.21 -2.78 -8.48
N SER A 45 4.53 -1.66 -9.16
CA SER A 45 5.69 -0.82 -8.83
C SER A 45 5.43 0.66 -8.46
N PRO A 46 4.19 1.19 -8.37
CA PRO A 46 3.99 2.64 -8.25
C PRO A 46 4.68 3.22 -7.01
N PHE A 47 4.63 2.55 -5.85
CA PHE A 47 5.24 3.09 -4.64
C PHE A 47 6.75 2.94 -4.61
N ARG A 48 7.31 1.95 -5.32
CA ARG A 48 8.77 1.88 -5.56
C ARG A 48 9.24 3.12 -6.30
N ARG A 49 8.56 3.47 -7.40
CA ARG A 49 8.87 4.68 -8.19
C ARG A 49 8.72 5.95 -7.36
N CYS A 50 7.68 6.02 -6.53
CA CYS A 50 7.47 7.16 -5.63
C CYS A 50 8.58 7.33 -4.59
N VAL A 51 9.15 6.23 -4.05
CA VAL A 51 10.31 6.32 -3.16
C VAL A 51 11.54 6.84 -3.91
N GLU A 52 11.82 6.30 -5.09
CA GLU A 52 13.02 6.66 -5.86
C GLU A 52 13.02 8.13 -6.29
N GLU A 53 11.85 8.73 -6.49
CA GLU A 53 11.67 10.16 -6.77
C GLU A 53 11.49 11.03 -5.51
N GLY A 54 11.46 10.44 -4.32
CA GLY A 54 11.26 11.17 -3.07
C GLY A 54 9.87 11.78 -2.92
N LEU A 55 8.83 11.17 -3.50
CA LEU A 55 7.44 11.65 -3.43
C LEU A 55 6.74 11.29 -2.11
N LEU A 56 7.32 10.35 -1.36
CA LEU A 56 6.79 9.87 -0.09
C LEU A 56 7.72 10.24 1.07
N ASP A 57 7.13 10.63 2.20
CA ASP A 57 7.83 10.58 3.48
C ASP A 57 7.80 9.14 3.98
N CYS A 58 8.88 8.40 3.77
CA CYS A 58 8.92 6.96 4.03
C CYS A 58 8.65 6.57 5.49
N GLY A 59 8.93 7.45 6.47
CA GLY A 59 8.57 7.21 7.88
C GLY A 59 7.06 7.31 8.15
N ARG A 60 6.30 7.86 7.20
CA ARG A 60 4.85 8.08 7.23
C ARG A 60 4.14 7.27 6.16
N VAL A 61 4.61 6.05 5.91
CA VAL A 61 3.94 5.09 5.04
C VAL A 61 3.45 3.91 5.87
N VAL A 62 2.19 3.55 5.69
CA VAL A 62 1.61 2.31 6.22
C VAL A 62 0.87 1.55 5.12
N GLN A 63 1.11 0.23 5.06
CA GLN A 63 0.46 -0.70 4.15
C GLN A 63 -0.35 -1.70 4.97
N ILE A 64 -1.63 -1.88 4.66
CA ILE A 64 -2.57 -2.64 5.48
C ILE A 64 -3.30 -3.66 4.61
N GLY A 65 -3.24 -4.92 5.02
CA GLY A 65 -3.95 -6.03 4.35
C GLY A 65 -3.08 -6.88 3.43
N VAL A 66 -1.77 -6.62 3.40
CA VAL A 66 -0.84 -7.36 2.53
C VAL A 66 -0.83 -8.85 2.85
N ARG A 67 -0.86 -9.69 1.82
CA ARG A 67 -0.94 -11.16 1.94
C ARG A 67 -0.59 -11.82 0.60
N GLY A 68 -0.80 -13.14 0.52
CA GLY A 68 -0.58 -13.91 -0.69
C GLY A 68 0.81 -14.55 -0.74
N SER A 69 1.04 -15.35 -1.77
CA SER A 69 2.33 -15.99 -1.99
C SER A 69 3.34 -15.03 -2.62
N SER A 70 4.61 -15.17 -2.27
CA SER A 70 5.71 -14.38 -2.85
C SER A 70 6.79 -15.29 -3.43
N TYR A 71 7.48 -14.79 -4.46
CA TYR A 71 8.71 -15.40 -4.99
C TYR A 71 9.94 -15.10 -4.12
N ASP A 72 9.94 -13.98 -3.40
CA ASP A 72 10.97 -13.61 -2.44
C ASP A 72 10.64 -14.24 -1.06
N PRO A 73 11.60 -14.87 -0.36
CA PRO A 73 11.43 -15.34 1.01
C PRO A 73 10.98 -14.27 2.00
N ASP A 74 11.30 -13.00 1.75
CA ASP A 74 10.92 -11.85 2.57
C ASP A 74 10.34 -10.72 1.69
N PRO A 75 9.07 -10.86 1.24
CA PRO A 75 8.42 -9.91 0.32
C PRO A 75 8.34 -8.48 0.84
N TYR A 76 8.49 -8.30 2.14
CA TYR A 76 8.31 -7.03 2.82
C TYR A 76 9.64 -6.35 3.17
N LYS A 77 10.78 -6.98 2.86
CA LYS A 77 12.11 -6.47 3.20
C LYS A 77 12.31 -5.05 2.67
N TYR A 78 12.03 -4.83 1.38
CA TYR A 78 12.22 -3.51 0.78
C TYR A 78 11.40 -2.43 1.49
N CYS A 79 10.11 -2.70 1.76
CA CYS A 79 9.23 -1.78 2.46
C CYS A 79 9.82 -1.39 3.84
N ARG A 80 10.26 -2.38 4.62
CA ARG A 80 10.87 -2.14 5.94
C ARG A 80 12.21 -1.40 5.83
N ASP A 81 13.03 -1.70 4.84
CA ASP A 81 14.30 -1.00 4.59
C ASP A 81 14.08 0.50 4.30
N GLN A 82 12.97 0.87 3.65
CA GLN A 82 12.59 2.27 3.44
C GLN A 82 12.02 2.94 4.69
N GLY A 83 11.61 2.17 5.70
CA GLY A 83 10.97 2.66 6.92
C GLY A 83 9.44 2.56 6.91
N PHE A 84 8.85 1.83 5.96
CA PHE A 84 7.41 1.64 5.91
C PHE A 84 6.94 0.75 7.05
N ARG A 85 5.73 1.02 7.55
CA ARG A 85 4.98 0.11 8.41
C ARG A 85 4.17 -0.86 7.55
N VAL A 86 4.51 -2.14 7.59
CA VAL A 86 3.75 -3.20 6.90
C VAL A 86 2.86 -3.90 7.91
N VAL A 87 1.55 -3.95 7.64
CA VAL A 87 0.54 -4.63 8.47
C VAL A 87 -0.10 -5.75 7.64
N PRO A 88 0.39 -6.99 7.78
CA PRO A 88 -0.16 -8.14 7.08
C PRO A 88 -1.63 -8.41 7.43
N ALA A 89 -2.36 -9.10 6.55
CA ALA A 89 -3.74 -9.48 6.81
C ALA A 89 -3.90 -10.32 8.09
N GLU A 90 -2.92 -11.18 8.40
CA GLU A 90 -2.86 -11.98 9.63
C GLU A 90 -2.93 -11.12 10.89
N GLU A 91 -2.31 -9.93 10.85
CA GLU A 91 -2.36 -8.96 11.93
C GLU A 91 -3.72 -8.25 12.01
N CYS A 92 -4.62 -8.41 11.05
CA CYS A 92 -5.94 -7.79 11.04
C CYS A 92 -7.06 -8.77 11.44
N TRP A 93 -6.81 -10.08 11.36
CA TRP A 93 -7.83 -11.11 11.54
C TRP A 93 -8.45 -11.11 12.94
N ARG A 94 -9.78 -11.32 12.98
CA ARG A 94 -10.59 -11.58 14.18
C ARG A 94 -10.53 -10.48 15.26
N LYS A 95 -10.23 -9.23 14.89
CA LYS A 95 -10.24 -8.09 15.82
C LYS A 95 -10.65 -6.79 15.14
N SER A 96 -11.02 -5.81 15.96
CA SER A 96 -11.27 -4.43 15.52
C SER A 96 -9.96 -3.73 15.14
N LEU A 97 -9.99 -2.94 14.06
CA LEU A 97 -8.86 -2.11 13.63
C LEU A 97 -8.86 -0.71 14.28
N VAL A 98 -9.80 -0.39 15.16
CA VAL A 98 -9.87 0.91 15.85
C VAL A 98 -8.56 1.24 16.60
N PRO A 99 -7.91 0.32 17.34
CA PRO A 99 -6.62 0.58 17.97
C PRO A 99 -5.50 0.85 16.96
N LEU A 100 -5.43 0.04 15.89
CA LEU A 100 -4.47 0.23 14.80
C LEU A 100 -4.60 1.62 14.18
N MET A 101 -5.83 2.09 13.97
CA MET A 101 -6.09 3.43 13.44
C MET A 101 -5.66 4.56 14.39
N GLY A 102 -5.58 4.31 15.70
CA GLY A 102 -4.96 5.23 16.65
C GLY A 102 -3.48 5.43 16.35
N GLU A 103 -2.75 4.33 16.20
CA GLU A 103 -1.31 4.34 15.90
C GLU A 103 -1.01 4.91 14.50
N VAL A 104 -1.85 4.58 13.49
CA VAL A 104 -1.70 5.16 12.15
C VAL A 104 -1.88 6.67 12.17
N ARG A 105 -2.86 7.20 12.92
CA ARG A 105 -3.01 8.66 13.07
C ARG A 105 -1.81 9.31 13.74
N GLU A 106 -1.25 8.68 14.78
CA GLU A 106 -0.03 9.17 15.43
C GLU A 106 1.16 9.17 14.47
N GLN A 107 1.35 8.09 13.70
CA GLN A 107 2.39 8.00 12.68
C GLN A 107 2.22 9.08 11.60
N MET A 108 0.98 9.34 11.15
CA MET A 108 0.71 10.35 10.14
C MET A 108 0.88 11.79 10.65
N GLY A 109 0.54 12.09 11.90
CA GLY A 109 0.54 13.45 12.45
C GLY A 109 -0.29 14.45 11.60
N ASP A 110 0.03 15.74 11.71
CA ASP A 110 -0.75 16.84 11.09
C ASP A 110 -0.25 17.26 9.69
N ARG A 111 0.62 16.46 9.07
CA ARG A 111 1.21 16.76 7.75
C ARG A 111 0.36 16.14 6.63
N PRO A 112 0.49 16.58 5.36
CA PRO A 112 -0.28 16.00 4.25
C PRO A 112 -0.16 14.47 4.17
N VAL A 113 -1.29 13.81 3.87
CA VAL A 113 -1.43 12.35 3.71
C VAL A 113 -2.23 12.07 2.45
N TYR A 114 -1.78 11.10 1.67
CA TYR A 114 -2.53 10.50 0.57
C TYR A 114 -3.08 9.14 1.02
N ILE A 115 -4.32 8.82 0.63
CA ILE A 115 -4.92 7.52 0.88
C ILE A 115 -5.09 6.83 -0.47
N SER A 116 -4.48 5.65 -0.62
CA SER A 116 -4.68 4.78 -1.78
C SER A 116 -5.37 3.50 -1.33
N PHE A 117 -6.44 3.13 -2.04
CA PHE A 117 -7.27 1.98 -1.71
C PHE A 117 -7.41 1.09 -2.94
N ASP A 118 -6.72 -0.05 -2.94
CA ASP A 118 -6.97 -1.12 -3.88
C ASP A 118 -8.12 -1.98 -3.37
N ILE A 119 -9.02 -2.34 -4.27
CA ILE A 119 -10.21 -3.11 -3.95
C ILE A 119 -9.85 -4.56 -3.59
N ASP A 120 -8.71 -5.08 -4.05
CA ASP A 120 -8.25 -6.42 -3.72
C ASP A 120 -7.72 -6.56 -2.27
N GLY A 121 -7.58 -5.45 -1.54
CA GLY A 121 -7.40 -5.47 -0.09
C GLY A 121 -8.55 -6.16 0.64
N LEU A 122 -9.75 -6.12 0.06
CA LEU A 122 -10.92 -6.86 0.55
C LEU A 122 -10.87 -8.33 0.11
N ASP A 123 -11.49 -9.21 0.90
CA ASP A 123 -11.64 -10.61 0.52
C ASP A 123 -12.46 -10.75 -0.78
N PRO A 124 -12.10 -11.66 -1.71
CA PRO A 124 -12.85 -11.92 -2.94
C PRO A 124 -14.33 -12.30 -2.71
N ALA A 125 -14.71 -12.76 -1.50
CA ALA A 125 -16.10 -12.92 -1.12
C ALA A 125 -16.92 -11.61 -1.19
N TYR A 126 -16.26 -10.45 -1.06
CA TYR A 126 -16.87 -9.12 -1.11
C TYR A 126 -16.45 -8.34 -2.37
N ALA A 127 -15.23 -8.54 -2.86
CA ALA A 127 -14.68 -7.86 -4.03
C ALA A 127 -14.19 -8.84 -5.11
N PRO A 128 -15.08 -9.65 -5.72
CA PRO A 128 -14.67 -10.66 -6.70
C PRO A 128 -14.19 -10.07 -8.04
N GLY A 129 -14.53 -8.81 -8.33
CA GLY A 129 -14.23 -8.15 -9.62
C GLY A 129 -12.94 -7.36 -9.61
N THR A 130 -11.80 -8.01 -9.34
CA THR A 130 -10.45 -7.41 -9.38
C THR A 130 -9.48 -8.28 -10.20
N GLY A 131 -8.34 -7.70 -10.62
CA GLY A 131 -7.35 -8.37 -11.47
C GLY A 131 -6.51 -9.44 -10.74
N THR A 132 -6.19 -9.19 -9.47
CA THR A 132 -5.26 -10.00 -8.65
C THR A 132 -5.91 -10.41 -7.32
N PRO A 133 -6.97 -11.24 -7.33
CA PRO A 133 -7.68 -11.59 -6.10
C PRO A 133 -6.84 -12.50 -5.19
N GLU A 134 -6.68 -12.11 -3.93
CA GLU A 134 -6.04 -12.90 -2.89
C GLU A 134 -7.04 -13.28 -1.79
N ILE A 135 -7.14 -14.57 -1.44
CA ILE A 135 -8.09 -15.05 -0.42
C ILE A 135 -7.75 -14.54 0.99
N ALA A 136 -8.69 -14.67 1.94
CA ALA A 136 -8.53 -14.36 3.36
C ALA A 136 -8.20 -12.87 3.65
N GLY A 137 -8.85 -11.99 2.88
CA GLY A 137 -8.68 -10.53 2.97
C GLY A 137 -9.51 -9.85 4.05
N LEU A 138 -9.55 -8.52 3.98
CA LEU A 138 -10.35 -7.70 4.88
C LEU A 138 -11.85 -7.84 4.58
N THR A 139 -12.68 -7.63 5.60
CA THR A 139 -14.13 -7.48 5.44
C THR A 139 -14.51 -6.02 5.22
N PRO A 140 -15.66 -5.70 4.59
CA PRO A 140 -16.11 -4.31 4.42
C PRO A 140 -16.35 -3.54 5.73
N ALA A 141 -16.45 -4.24 6.86
CA ALA A 141 -16.69 -3.63 8.17
C ALA A 141 -15.40 -3.28 8.94
N GLN A 142 -14.26 -3.83 8.53
CA GLN A 142 -12.95 -3.50 9.08
C GLN A 142 -12.45 -2.19 8.46
#